data_AF-A0A523XNC1-F1
#
_entry.id   AF-A0A523XNC1-F1
#
_cell.length_a   1.000
_cell.length_b   1.000
_cell.length_c   1.000
_cell.angle_alpha   90.00
_cell.angle_beta   90.00
_cell.angle_gamma   90.00
#
_symmetry.space_group_name_H-M   'P 1'
#
loop_
_entity.id
_entity.type
_entity.pdbx_description
1 polymer ?
#
loop_
_entity_poly.entity_id
_entity_poly.type
_entity_poly.pdbx_seq_one_letter_code
_entity_poly.pdbx_strand_id
1 'polypeptide(L)' 'ISDYFVDEFKDSKYRAPALLRKMVRAGWMGRKTRKGFYDYSGEKPVPQRF' A
#
# COMPACT_ATOMS: atom_id res chain seq x y z
N ILE A 1 -11.91 -1.86 1.69
CA ILE A 1 -12.15 -1.78 0.23
C ILE A 1 -11.55 -2.99 -0.48
N SER A 2 -10.26 -3.32 -0.30
CA SER A 2 -9.63 -4.48 -0.98
C SER A 2 -10.25 -5.85 -0.67
N ASP A 3 -10.70 -6.10 0.56
CA ASP A 3 -11.16 -7.44 0.96
C ASP A 3 -12.56 -7.79 0.42
N TYR A 4 -13.36 -6.78 0.06
CA TYR A 4 -14.72 -6.96 -0.46
C TYR A 4 -14.71 -7.51 -1.89
N PHE A 5 -13.79 -7.05 -2.74
CA PHE A 5 -13.65 -7.51 -4.12
C PHE A 5 -13.13 -8.96 -4.23
N VAL A 6 -12.32 -9.41 -3.26
CA VAL A 6 -11.86 -10.81 -3.22
C VAL A 6 -13.02 -11.76 -2.91
N ASP A 7 -13.96 -11.34 -2.06
CA ASP A 7 -15.10 -12.14 -1.65
C ASP A 7 -16.16 -12.25 -2.77
N GLU A 8 -16.43 -11.16 -3.50
CA GLU A 8 -17.38 -11.13 -4.62
C GLU A 8 -16.87 -11.78 -5.91
N PHE A 9 -15.61 -11.56 -6.30
CA PHE A 9 -15.11 -12.02 -7.60
C PHE A 9 -14.23 -13.29 -7.53
N LYS A 10 -13.79 -13.70 -6.33
CA LYS A 10 -12.89 -14.86 -6.08
C LYS A 10 -11.65 -14.96 -7.00
N ASP A 11 -11.32 -13.88 -7.70
CA ASP A 11 -10.20 -13.85 -8.64
C ASP A 11 -8.91 -13.48 -7.90
N SER A 12 -7.88 -14.29 -8.12
CA SER A 12 -6.55 -14.12 -7.56
C SER A 12 -5.93 -12.74 -7.86
N LYS A 13 -6.39 -12.05 -8.91
CA LYS A 13 -5.96 -10.69 -9.29
C LYS A 13 -6.22 -9.65 -8.21
N TYR A 14 -7.25 -9.82 -7.38
CA TYR A 14 -7.61 -8.86 -6.33
C TYR A 14 -6.98 -9.16 -4.97
N ARG A 15 -6.21 -10.26 -4.86
CA ARG A 15 -5.52 -10.58 -3.61
C ARG A 15 -4.56 -9.45 -3.27
N ALA A 16 -4.76 -8.86 -2.09
CA ALA A 16 -3.86 -7.83 -1.59
C ALA A 16 -2.42 -8.38 -1.54
N PRO A 17 -1.47 -7.77 -2.30
CA PRO A 17 -0.09 -8.22 -2.32
C PRO A 17 0.48 -8.24 -0.89
N ALA A 18 1.31 -9.23 -0.58
CA ALA A 18 1.91 -9.34 0.76
C ALA A 18 2.68 -8.05 1.16
N LEU A 19 3.26 -7.38 0.16
CA LEU A 19 3.92 -6.09 0.28
C LEU A 19 2.97 -4.98 0.78
N LEU A 20 1.77 -4.89 0.20
CA LEU A 20 0.76 -3.90 0.57
C LEU A 20 0.27 -4.12 2.01
N ARG A 21 0.05 -5.39 2.38
CA ARG A 21 -0.34 -5.76 3.75
C ARG A 21 0.74 -5.38 4.78
N LYS A 22 2.02 -5.54 4.46
CA LYS A 22 3.13 -5.10 5.31
C LYS A 22 3.17 -3.58 5.46
N MET A 23 2.97 -2.82 4.38
CA MET A 23 2.94 -1.34 4.42
C MET A 23 1.79 -0.79 5.27
N VAL A 24 0.59 -1.37 5.15
CA VAL A 24 -0.56 -0.96 5.97
C VAL A 24 -0.33 -1.26 7.46
N ARG A 25 0.23 -2.43 7.78
CA ARG A 25 0.61 -2.78 9.17
C ARG A 25 1.67 -1.86 9.75
N ALA A 26 2.60 -1.37 8.92
CA ALA A 26 3.65 -0.43 9.32
C ALA A 26 3.18 1.03 9.43
N GLY A 27 1.90 1.33 9.15
CA GLY A 27 1.39 2.70 9.18
C GLY A 27 1.80 3.55 7.97
N TRP A 28 2.35 2.95 6.92
CA TRP A 28 2.86 3.67 5.74
C TRP A 28 1.77 3.76 4.67
N MET A 29 0.85 4.71 4.89
CA MET A 29 -0.36 4.87 4.08
C MET A 29 -0.22 5.94 2.99
N GLY A 30 1.01 6.27 2.59
CA GLY A 30 1.32 7.22 1.53
C GLY A 30 1.36 8.66 2.00
N ARG A 31 0.81 9.58 1.19
CA ARG A 31 0.91 11.03 1.42
C ARG A 31 0.36 11.48 2.78
N LYS A 32 -0.74 10.88 3.25
CA LYS A 32 -1.36 11.25 4.53
C LYS A 32 -0.46 10.99 5.74
N THR A 33 0.44 10.02 5.64
CA THR A 33 1.44 9.68 6.67
C THR A 33 2.84 10.14 6.29
N ARG A 34 2.96 10.96 5.22
CA ARG A 34 4.22 11.34 4.56
C ARG A 34 5.14 10.17 4.16
N LYS A 35 4.65 8.93 4.19
CA LYS A 35 5.44 7.72 4.00
C LYS A 35 4.56 6.59 3.47
N GLY A 36 5.00 5.97 2.37
CA GLY A 36 4.34 4.87 1.67
C GLY A 36 5.30 4.23 0.68
N PHE A 37 4.85 3.96 -0.54
CA PHE A 37 5.73 3.57 -1.67
C PHE A 37 6.83 4.59 -1.94
N TYR A 38 6.56 5.84 -1.61
CA TYR A 38 7.50 6.94 -1.66
C TYR A 38 7.58 7.59 -0.29
N ASP A 39 8.75 8.13 0.02
CA ASP A 39 8.93 9.08 1.10
C ASP A 39 8.47 10.46 0.63
N TYR A 40 7.45 11.00 1.29
CA TYR A 40 6.85 12.30 1.01
C TYR A 40 7.25 13.33 2.09
N SER A 41 8.31 13.07 2.87
CA SER A 41 8.82 14.00 3.88
C SER A 41 9.59 15.19 3.27
N GLY A 42 10.04 15.09 2.01
CA GLY A 42 10.80 16.13 1.32
C GLY A 42 10.04 16.80 0.17
N GLU A 43 10.71 17.73 -0.50
CA GLU A 43 10.16 18.49 -1.65
C GLU A 43 9.92 17.61 -2.90
N LYS A 44 10.67 16.50 -3.03
CA LYS A 44 10.52 15.53 -4.12
C LYS A 44 10.27 14.14 -3.52
N PRO A 45 9.27 13.38 -4.01
CA PRO A 45 8.98 12.05 -3.50
C PRO A 45 10.10 11.07 -3.86
N VAL A 46 10.74 10.48 -2.87
CA VAL A 46 11.85 9.53 -3.07
C VAL A 46 11.29 8.10 -3.03
N PRO A 47 11.58 7.23 -4.02
CA PRO A 47 11.10 5.85 -4.00
C PRO A 47 11.72 5.08 -2.82
N GLN A 48 10.88 4.45 -2.00
CA GLN A 48 11.37 3.51 -1.00
C GLN A 48 11.69 2.18 -1.68
N ARG A 49 12.90 1.66 -1.43
CA ARG A 49 13.32 0.36 -1.93
C ARG A 49 12.78 -0.72 -0.98
N PHE A 50 11.89 -1.55 -1.49
CA PHE A 50 11.31 -2.71 -0.78
C PHE A 50 12.01 -4.01 -1.16
#